data_AF-A0A7C6X6X0-F1
#
_entry.id   AF-A0A7C6X6X0-F1
#
_cell.length_a   1.000
_cell.length_b   1.000
_cell.length_c   1.000
_cell.angle_alpha   90.00
_cell.angle_beta   90.00
_cell.angle_gamma   90.00
#
_symmetry.space_group_name_H-M   'P 1'
#
loop_
_entity.id
_entity.type
_entity.pdbx_description
1 polymer ?
#
loop_
_entity_poly.entity_id
_entity_poly.type
_entity_poly.pdbx_seq_one_letter_code
_entity_poly.pdbx_strand_id
1 'polypeptide(L)'
;MRTQERPSGQPDKIRCCIAVYGCAKNQVDAEEMASRLTAAGYELTGDAGEADVVIVHTCGFIEDAKKESIEGIFQAVEAVKDRPDAIDVRDAEGVANAGDVSTAGTMRETSVPVIVTGCLSQRYPDELLKEIPEIAGVAGTAAPRDIVEIVGDVLRRDRAGRVRRVGTPGRGAPGSEGESIRFDTHLKRPWAYLRVAEGCRHHCTYCAIPSIRGGLTSRPEDEIIAEARHLSSLGIVELNLIAQDLSDYGYDRDGKRRLARLVRRLSGVPGVRWIRLLYVRPDGVDDELAESMALPNVAPYIDLPVEHGSPRILRLMGRPGTEQILRAVERLRKRVPDLYLRTTVITGFPGETEQDVLATADLLCEIGAHRVGVFPFSREEGTAAYNLPGVVPGHVARDRAEYLRRLGLSLSAESAAAMVGKEIGVLLERPSLRPGYWIGRGPHQAPEVDGVTYVKITGQGSEGRPADASLSSPASGAHLTSDTAHAGDRFIRACVTSPGILTLFAHETLV
;
A
#
# COMPACT_ATOMS: atom_id res chain seq x y z
N MET A 1 -32.02 -3.96 20.09
CA MET A 1 -31.41 -3.55 18.81
C MET A 1 -32.52 -2.95 17.95
N ARG A 2 -32.57 -1.63 17.81
CA ARG A 2 -33.50 -0.96 16.90
C ARG A 2 -32.82 -0.91 15.53
N THR A 3 -33.29 -1.70 14.59
CA THR A 3 -33.14 -1.44 13.17
C THR A 3 -33.64 -0.02 12.91
N GLN A 4 -32.76 0.89 12.48
CA GLN A 4 -33.21 2.18 11.97
C GLN A 4 -33.88 1.91 10.62
N GLU A 5 -35.21 1.93 10.59
CA GLU A 5 -35.98 1.94 9.35
C GLU A 5 -35.59 3.18 8.53
N ARG A 6 -35.27 2.98 7.25
CA ARG A 6 -34.86 4.05 6.34
C ARG A 6 -36.05 4.96 6.02
N PRO A 7 -35.89 6.29 6.01
CA PRO A 7 -36.96 7.22 5.67
C PRO A 7 -37.30 7.15 4.17
N SER A 8 -38.59 7.09 3.85
CA SER A 8 -39.10 6.98 2.48
C SER A 8 -39.04 8.31 1.72
N GLY A 9 -38.47 8.32 0.49
CA GLY A 9 -38.68 9.44 -0.45
C GLY A 9 -37.52 9.86 -1.35
N GLN A 10 -36.34 9.25 -1.26
CA GLN A 10 -35.21 9.49 -2.17
C GLN A 10 -34.70 8.13 -2.67
N PRO A 11 -34.32 7.96 -3.96
CA PRO A 11 -33.72 6.70 -4.38
C PRO A 11 -32.44 6.49 -3.56
N ASP A 12 -32.45 5.48 -2.69
CA ASP A 12 -31.35 5.16 -1.81
C ASP A 12 -30.09 4.89 -2.66
N LYS A 13 -29.00 5.58 -2.37
CA LYS A 13 -27.71 5.28 -3.00
C LYS A 13 -27.27 3.88 -2.56
N ILE A 14 -26.83 3.07 -3.51
CA ILE A 14 -26.32 1.73 -3.24
C ILE A 14 -24.99 1.85 -2.49
N ARG A 15 -24.91 1.18 -1.32
CA ARG A 15 -23.73 1.22 -0.44
C ARG A 15 -22.74 0.11 -0.78
N CYS A 16 -21.49 0.46 -1.03
CA CYS A 16 -20.40 -0.47 -1.28
C CYS A 16 -19.41 -0.49 -0.11
N CYS A 17 -19.05 -1.68 0.37
CA CYS A 17 -17.94 -1.88 1.30
C CYS A 17 -16.74 -2.48 0.56
N ILE A 18 -15.54 -1.94 0.77
CA ILE A 18 -14.30 -2.47 0.21
C ILE A 18 -13.39 -2.93 1.34
N ALA A 19 -13.25 -4.25 1.51
CA ALA A 19 -12.28 -4.87 2.41
C ALA A 19 -10.97 -5.11 1.66
N VAL A 20 -9.86 -4.58 2.16
CA VAL A 20 -8.56 -4.60 1.47
C VAL A 20 -7.57 -5.44 2.26
N TYR A 21 -6.95 -6.41 1.58
CA TYR A 21 -5.91 -7.26 2.13
C TYR A 21 -4.65 -7.19 1.27
N GLY A 22 -3.49 -7.39 1.90
CA GLY A 22 -2.21 -7.47 1.21
C GLY A 22 -1.31 -6.25 1.39
N CYS A 23 -1.04 -5.53 0.29
CA CYS A 23 0.07 -4.58 0.22
C CYS A 23 -0.36 -3.16 -0.20
N ALA A 24 0.57 -2.22 -0.14
CA ALA A 24 0.37 -0.83 -0.56
C ALA A 24 -0.24 -0.68 -1.97
N LYS A 25 0.10 -1.58 -2.92
CA LYS A 25 -0.49 -1.56 -4.27
C LYS A 25 -1.99 -1.88 -4.24
N ASN A 26 -2.38 -2.87 -3.44
CA ASN A 26 -3.78 -3.24 -3.22
C ASN A 26 -4.57 -2.12 -2.53
N GLN A 27 -3.92 -1.34 -1.65
CA GLN A 27 -4.55 -0.18 -1.04
C GLN A 27 -4.81 0.93 -2.08
N VAL A 28 -3.84 1.21 -2.96
CA VAL A 28 -4.05 2.15 -4.08
C VAL A 28 -5.15 1.65 -5.03
N ASP A 29 -5.17 0.35 -5.35
CA ASP A 29 -6.23 -0.29 -6.15
C ASP A 29 -7.62 -0.07 -5.51
N ALA A 30 -7.72 -0.21 -4.19
CA ALA A 30 -8.97 0.02 -3.46
C ALA A 30 -9.40 1.49 -3.40
N GLU A 31 -8.46 2.42 -3.24
CA GLU A 31 -8.74 3.86 -3.30
C GLU A 31 -9.19 4.29 -4.71
N GLU A 32 -8.65 3.68 -5.76
CA GLU A 32 -9.11 3.87 -7.13
C GLU A 32 -10.54 3.33 -7.33
N MET A 33 -10.82 2.12 -6.82
CA MET A 33 -12.17 1.56 -6.85
C MET A 33 -13.18 2.47 -6.13
N ALA A 34 -12.83 2.93 -4.93
CA ALA A 34 -13.62 3.85 -4.12
C ALA A 34 -13.94 5.15 -4.90
N SER A 35 -12.93 5.77 -5.51
CA SER A 35 -13.11 7.00 -6.28
C SER A 35 -14.03 6.79 -7.49
N ARG A 36 -13.92 5.66 -8.20
CA ARG A 36 -14.76 5.34 -9.37
C ARG A 36 -16.20 5.03 -8.99
N LEU A 37 -16.42 4.28 -7.91
CA LEU A 37 -17.75 4.00 -7.38
C LEU A 37 -18.45 5.29 -6.93
N THR A 38 -17.75 6.14 -6.18
CA THR A 38 -18.29 7.43 -5.74
C THR A 38 -18.66 8.33 -6.92
N ALA A 39 -17.80 8.40 -7.95
CA ALA A 39 -18.07 9.15 -9.18
C ALA A 39 -19.28 8.60 -9.96
N ALA A 40 -19.55 7.30 -9.87
CA ALA A 40 -20.70 6.64 -10.47
C ALA A 40 -21.99 6.72 -9.61
N GLY A 41 -21.94 7.39 -8.45
CA GLY A 41 -23.10 7.64 -7.59
C GLY A 41 -23.32 6.64 -6.47
N TYR A 42 -22.44 5.65 -6.30
CA TYR A 42 -22.45 4.72 -5.16
C TYR A 42 -21.99 5.45 -3.88
N GLU A 43 -22.44 4.94 -2.73
CA GLU A 43 -21.99 5.40 -1.41
C GLU A 43 -21.00 4.40 -0.80
N LEU A 44 -19.95 4.86 -0.13
CA LEU A 44 -18.97 3.98 0.50
C LEU A 44 -19.30 3.81 1.99
N THR A 45 -19.26 2.57 2.47
CA THR A 45 -19.34 2.25 3.89
C THR A 45 -18.12 1.46 4.35
N GLY A 46 -17.70 1.68 5.59
CA GLY A 46 -16.65 0.91 6.25
C GLY A 46 -17.16 -0.35 6.95
N ASP A 47 -18.47 -0.57 6.98
CA ASP A 47 -19.10 -1.73 7.60
C ASP A 47 -19.74 -2.64 6.54
N ALA A 48 -19.22 -3.86 6.42
CA ALA A 48 -19.78 -4.87 5.52
C ALA A 48 -21.23 -5.22 5.86
N GLY A 49 -21.60 -5.17 7.15
CA GLY A 49 -22.96 -5.43 7.62
C GLY A 49 -23.97 -4.36 7.19
N GLU A 50 -23.51 -3.17 6.79
CA GLU A 50 -24.34 -2.11 6.22
C GLU A 50 -24.32 -2.07 4.69
N ALA A 51 -23.40 -2.79 4.04
CA ALA A 51 -23.26 -2.73 2.60
C ALA A 51 -24.45 -3.35 1.85
N ASP A 52 -24.64 -2.91 0.62
CA ASP A 52 -25.51 -3.53 -0.38
C ASP A 52 -24.67 -4.28 -1.43
N VAL A 53 -23.35 -4.03 -1.48
CA VAL A 53 -22.35 -4.85 -2.19
C VAL A 53 -21.05 -4.86 -1.39
N VAL A 54 -20.44 -6.03 -1.18
CA VAL A 54 -19.13 -6.16 -0.53
C VAL A 54 -18.07 -6.57 -1.55
N ILE A 55 -16.98 -5.83 -1.61
CA ILE A 55 -15.82 -6.10 -2.46
C ILE A 55 -14.66 -6.49 -1.54
N VAL A 56 -14.13 -7.70 -1.72
CA VAL A 56 -12.96 -8.19 -1.01
C VAL A 56 -11.77 -8.15 -1.96
N HIS A 57 -10.86 -7.21 -1.77
CA HIS A 57 -9.67 -7.02 -2.60
C HIS A 57 -8.45 -7.72 -1.98
N THR A 58 -7.93 -8.73 -2.68
CA THR A 58 -7.10 -9.80 -2.09
C THR A 58 -5.65 -9.81 -2.57
N CYS A 59 -4.78 -10.39 -1.74
CA CYS A 59 -3.40 -10.69 -2.08
C CYS A 59 -3.24 -12.16 -2.50
N GLY A 60 -2.40 -12.42 -3.51
CA GLY A 60 -2.17 -13.75 -4.08
C GLY A 60 -0.71 -14.20 -4.05
N PHE A 61 0.14 -13.49 -3.30
CA PHE A 61 1.60 -13.61 -3.43
C PHE A 61 2.25 -14.42 -2.30
N ILE A 62 2.26 -13.90 -1.07
CA ILE A 62 2.86 -14.58 0.10
C ILE A 62 1.82 -15.48 0.74
N GLU A 63 2.22 -16.67 1.18
CA GLU A 63 1.35 -17.66 1.82
C GLU A 63 0.49 -17.08 2.95
N ASP A 64 1.10 -16.36 3.89
CA ASP A 64 0.36 -15.75 5.02
C ASP A 64 -0.67 -14.73 4.53
N ALA A 65 -0.33 -13.92 3.51
CA ALA A 65 -1.25 -12.94 2.93
C ALA A 65 -2.39 -13.58 2.12
N LYS A 66 -2.16 -14.76 1.51
CA LYS A 66 -3.23 -15.53 0.86
C LYS A 66 -4.21 -16.07 1.91
N LYS A 67 -3.70 -16.63 3.01
CA LYS A 67 -4.53 -17.12 4.12
C LYS A 67 -5.38 -16.01 4.72
N GLU A 68 -4.76 -14.87 5.03
CA GLU A 68 -5.45 -13.68 5.49
C GLU A 68 -6.55 -13.23 4.51
N SER A 69 -6.24 -13.25 3.20
CA SER A 69 -7.22 -12.90 2.17
C SER A 69 -8.40 -13.88 2.13
N ILE A 70 -8.15 -15.19 2.27
CA ILE A 70 -9.19 -16.22 2.30
C ILE A 70 -10.07 -16.09 3.55
N GLU A 71 -9.45 -15.90 4.72
CA GLU A 71 -10.17 -15.64 5.97
C GLU A 71 -11.05 -14.39 5.85
N GLY A 72 -10.54 -13.33 5.22
CA GLY A 72 -11.28 -12.11 4.93
C GLY A 72 -12.50 -12.32 4.03
N ILE A 73 -12.40 -13.20 3.02
CA ILE A 73 -13.55 -13.57 2.18
C ILE A 73 -14.64 -14.23 3.04
N PHE A 74 -14.27 -15.20 3.89
CA PHE A 74 -15.25 -15.87 4.76
C PHE A 74 -15.89 -14.91 5.77
N GLN A 75 -15.11 -13.98 6.34
CA GLN A 75 -15.64 -12.94 7.23
C GLN A 75 -16.66 -12.05 6.51
N ALA A 76 -16.38 -11.65 5.27
CA ALA A 76 -17.30 -10.84 4.47
C ALA A 76 -18.60 -11.59 4.14
N VAL A 77 -18.50 -12.88 3.78
CA VAL A 77 -19.67 -13.73 3.53
C VAL A 77 -20.51 -13.91 4.79
N GLU A 78 -19.90 -14.21 5.94
CA GLU A 78 -20.63 -14.40 7.19
C GLU A 78 -21.29 -13.10 7.66
N ALA A 79 -20.64 -11.95 7.47
CA ALA A 79 -21.18 -10.63 7.86
C ALA A 79 -22.50 -10.26 7.16
N VAL A 80 -22.78 -10.86 5.99
CA VAL A 80 -23.96 -10.54 5.18
C VAL A 80 -24.92 -11.71 4.95
N LYS A 81 -24.62 -12.88 5.51
CA LYS A 81 -25.37 -14.13 5.34
C LYS A 81 -26.85 -14.04 5.71
N ASP A 82 -27.16 -13.41 6.84
CA ASP A 82 -28.54 -13.30 7.35
C ASP A 82 -29.26 -12.03 6.86
N ARG A 83 -28.59 -11.24 6.00
CA ARG A 83 -29.17 -10.03 5.44
C ARG A 83 -29.87 -10.33 4.12
N PRO A 84 -31.19 -10.06 4.01
CA PRO A 84 -31.84 -10.06 2.72
C PRO A 84 -31.23 -8.95 1.84
N ASP A 85 -31.16 -9.22 0.53
CA ASP A 85 -30.80 -8.23 -0.47
C ASP A 85 -31.71 -7.01 -0.29
N ALA A 86 -31.11 -5.85 -0.04
CA ALA A 86 -31.85 -4.64 0.28
C ALA A 86 -32.40 -3.96 -0.99
N ILE A 87 -32.09 -4.51 -2.17
CA ILE A 87 -32.36 -3.88 -3.45
C ILE A 87 -33.54 -4.60 -4.13
N ASP A 88 -34.70 -3.94 -4.17
CA ASP A 88 -35.76 -4.30 -5.11
C ASP A 88 -35.27 -3.87 -6.51
N VAL A 89 -34.95 -4.85 -7.37
CA VAL A 89 -34.31 -4.67 -8.70
C VAL A 89 -35.16 -3.82 -9.66
N ARG A 90 -36.36 -3.39 -9.25
CA ARG A 90 -37.23 -2.46 -9.97
C ARG A 90 -36.65 -1.04 -10.11
N ASP A 91 -35.77 -0.63 -9.20
CA ASP A 91 -35.25 0.76 -9.18
C ASP A 91 -33.86 0.92 -9.83
N ALA A 92 -33.19 -0.17 -10.21
CA ALA A 92 -31.88 -0.13 -10.88
C ALA A 92 -31.96 0.34 -12.35
N GLU A 93 -33.16 0.36 -12.94
CA GLU A 93 -33.41 0.84 -14.30
C GLU A 93 -33.36 2.38 -14.41
N GLY A 94 -33.50 3.10 -13.28
CA GLY A 94 -33.45 4.57 -13.24
C GLY A 94 -32.07 5.19 -13.50
N VAL A 95 -31.00 4.39 -13.52
CA VAL A 95 -29.61 4.87 -13.74
C VAL A 95 -29.14 4.60 -15.19
N ALA A 96 -29.95 3.93 -16.02
CA ALA A 96 -29.63 3.72 -17.44
C ALA A 96 -30.88 3.59 -18.32
N ASN A 97 -31.48 4.73 -18.69
CA ASN A 97 -32.45 4.97 -19.77
C ASN A 97 -33.80 4.20 -19.76
N ALA A 98 -34.86 5.00 -19.89
CA ALA A 98 -36.29 4.65 -19.84
C ALA A 98 -36.80 3.77 -20.99
N GLY A 99 -37.71 2.83 -20.68
CA GLY A 99 -38.59 2.18 -21.64
C GLY A 99 -39.26 0.88 -21.15
N ASP A 100 -40.54 1.00 -20.74
CA ASP A 100 -41.59 -0.02 -20.59
C ASP A 100 -41.44 -1.19 -19.58
N VAL A 101 -42.32 -1.16 -18.57
CA VAL A 101 -42.47 -2.16 -17.49
C VAL A 101 -43.71 -3.03 -17.71
N SER A 102 -43.56 -4.36 -17.60
CA SER A 102 -44.63 -5.24 -17.14
C SER A 102 -44.11 -6.36 -16.22
N THR A 103 -44.33 -6.13 -14.92
CA THR A 103 -44.77 -7.04 -13.84
C THR A 103 -44.14 -8.43 -13.59
N ALA A 104 -43.85 -8.60 -12.29
CA ALA A 104 -43.94 -9.81 -11.45
C ALA A 104 -42.77 -10.81 -11.48
N GLY A 105 -41.92 -10.74 -10.43
CA GLY A 105 -40.92 -11.74 -10.09
C GLY A 105 -40.89 -11.98 -8.58
N THR A 106 -40.99 -13.26 -8.20
CA THR A 106 -40.95 -13.85 -6.85
C THR A 106 -39.69 -13.50 -6.05
N MET A 107 -39.84 -13.20 -4.75
CA MET A 107 -38.75 -13.05 -3.79
C MET A 107 -37.85 -14.30 -3.79
N ARG A 108 -36.57 -14.15 -4.16
CA ARG A 108 -35.53 -15.14 -3.90
C ARG A 108 -34.84 -14.76 -2.59
N GLU A 109 -34.57 -15.75 -1.74
CA GLU A 109 -33.57 -15.65 -0.66
C GLU A 109 -32.24 -15.27 -1.30
N THR A 110 -31.96 -13.98 -1.40
CA THR A 110 -30.74 -13.46 -2.00
C THR A 110 -30.02 -12.68 -0.92
N SER A 111 -28.82 -13.12 -0.60
CA SER A 111 -27.91 -12.43 0.30
C SER A 111 -27.17 -11.34 -0.45
N VAL A 112 -26.71 -10.32 0.29
CA VAL A 112 -25.88 -9.23 -0.23
C VAL A 112 -24.70 -9.81 -1.01
N PRO A 113 -24.46 -9.36 -2.27
CA PRO A 113 -23.40 -9.92 -3.08
C PRO A 113 -21.99 -9.60 -2.55
N VAL A 114 -21.16 -10.65 -2.47
CA VAL A 114 -19.72 -10.55 -2.18
C VAL A 114 -18.91 -10.80 -3.45
N ILE A 115 -18.03 -9.87 -3.82
CA ILE A 115 -17.19 -9.93 -5.02
C ILE A 115 -15.73 -10.03 -4.59
N VAL A 116 -14.99 -11.00 -5.11
CA VAL A 116 -13.56 -11.17 -4.80
C VAL A 116 -12.71 -10.61 -5.94
N THR A 117 -11.81 -9.68 -5.62
CA THR A 117 -10.95 -8.99 -6.60
C THR A 117 -9.46 -9.07 -6.24
N GLY A 118 -8.57 -8.72 -7.17
CA GLY A 118 -7.13 -8.59 -6.89
C GLY A 118 -6.27 -9.79 -7.31
N CYS A 119 -5.14 -9.97 -6.64
CA CYS A 119 -4.10 -10.91 -7.07
C CYS A 119 -4.51 -12.38 -6.87
N LEU A 120 -5.28 -12.70 -5.82
CA LEU A 120 -5.69 -14.08 -5.54
C LEU A 120 -6.68 -14.55 -6.61
N SER A 121 -7.70 -13.73 -6.91
CA SER A 121 -8.71 -14.01 -7.94
C SER A 121 -8.16 -13.98 -9.36
N GLN A 122 -7.09 -13.23 -9.62
CA GLN A 122 -6.38 -13.30 -10.89
C GLN A 122 -5.70 -14.67 -11.11
N ARG A 123 -5.28 -15.33 -10.03
CA ARG A 123 -4.48 -16.56 -10.10
C ARG A 123 -5.32 -17.82 -9.91
N TYR A 124 -6.29 -17.79 -9.01
CA TYR A 124 -7.11 -18.94 -8.60
C TYR A 124 -8.62 -18.67 -8.75
N PRO A 125 -9.11 -18.19 -9.90
CA PRO A 125 -10.52 -17.85 -10.04
C PRO A 125 -11.44 -19.07 -9.97
N ASP A 126 -11.00 -20.19 -10.54
CA ASP A 126 -11.81 -21.40 -10.62
C ASP A 126 -11.91 -22.07 -9.25
N GLU A 127 -10.82 -22.10 -8.48
CA GLU A 127 -10.80 -22.59 -7.10
C GLU A 127 -11.66 -21.73 -6.18
N LEU A 128 -11.56 -20.40 -6.26
CA LEU A 128 -12.40 -19.51 -5.44
C LEU A 128 -13.90 -19.71 -5.73
N LEU A 129 -14.28 -19.80 -7.00
CA LEU A 129 -15.66 -20.07 -7.39
C LEU A 129 -16.11 -21.49 -7.02
N LYS A 130 -15.20 -22.46 -6.96
CA LYS A 130 -15.56 -23.84 -6.60
C LYS A 130 -15.70 -24.01 -5.09
N GLU A 131 -14.73 -23.51 -4.33
CA GLU A 131 -14.61 -23.77 -2.90
C GLU A 131 -15.39 -22.77 -2.03
N ILE A 132 -15.76 -21.59 -2.58
CA ILE A 132 -16.59 -20.58 -1.91
C ILE A 132 -17.82 -20.27 -2.77
N PRO A 133 -18.84 -21.15 -2.80
CA PRO A 133 -20.00 -20.98 -3.68
C PRO A 133 -20.84 -19.72 -3.40
N GLU A 134 -20.73 -19.14 -2.20
CA GLU A 134 -21.48 -17.98 -1.73
C GLU A 134 -21.05 -16.66 -2.41
N ILE A 135 -19.85 -16.59 -2.99
CA ILE A 135 -19.40 -15.36 -3.66
C ILE A 135 -20.19 -15.13 -4.96
N ALA A 136 -20.58 -13.87 -5.17
CA ALA A 136 -21.33 -13.42 -6.35
C ALA A 136 -20.48 -13.38 -7.62
N GLY A 137 -19.16 -13.21 -7.47
CA GLY A 137 -18.25 -13.20 -8.60
C GLY A 137 -16.79 -12.98 -8.23
N VAL A 138 -15.93 -13.14 -9.24
CA VAL A 138 -14.48 -12.93 -9.16
C VAL A 138 -14.02 -11.99 -10.28
N ALA A 139 -13.11 -11.07 -9.96
CA ALA A 139 -12.45 -10.20 -10.93
C ALA A 139 -10.93 -10.16 -10.70
N GLY A 140 -10.16 -10.03 -11.77
CA GLY A 140 -8.69 -10.05 -11.71
C GLY A 140 -8.05 -8.76 -11.21
N THR A 141 -6.81 -8.53 -11.61
CA THR A 141 -6.04 -7.31 -11.26
C THR A 141 -6.51 -6.07 -12.01
N ALA A 142 -7.29 -6.21 -13.08
CA ALA A 142 -7.93 -5.11 -13.79
C ALA A 142 -9.20 -4.58 -13.09
N ALA A 143 -9.64 -5.21 -11.99
CA ALA A 143 -10.88 -4.84 -11.30
C ALA A 143 -10.98 -3.35 -10.94
N PRO A 144 -9.92 -2.64 -10.53
CA PRO A 144 -10.01 -1.20 -10.25
C PRO A 144 -10.57 -0.38 -11.41
N ARG A 145 -10.20 -0.71 -12.65
CA ARG A 145 -10.72 -0.03 -13.85
C ARG A 145 -12.20 -0.32 -14.05
N ASP A 146 -12.59 -1.59 -13.98
CA ASP A 146 -13.91 -2.07 -14.41
C ASP A 146 -14.91 -2.16 -13.25
N ILE A 147 -14.60 -1.63 -12.05
CA ILE A 147 -15.35 -1.91 -10.83
C ILE A 147 -16.83 -1.50 -10.91
N VAL A 148 -17.13 -0.39 -11.59
CA VAL A 148 -18.51 0.10 -11.76
C VAL A 148 -19.33 -0.89 -12.59
N GLU A 149 -18.75 -1.43 -13.66
CA GLU A 149 -19.40 -2.44 -14.50
C GLU A 149 -19.57 -3.75 -13.74
N ILE A 150 -18.53 -4.17 -13.00
CA ILE A 150 -18.56 -5.40 -12.18
C ILE A 150 -19.67 -5.32 -11.13
N VAL A 151 -19.77 -4.21 -10.40
CA VAL A 151 -20.81 -3.98 -9.40
C VAL A 151 -22.19 -3.94 -10.07
N GLY A 152 -22.34 -3.22 -11.19
CA GLY A 152 -23.59 -3.18 -11.95
C GLY A 152 -24.06 -4.56 -12.45
N ASP A 153 -23.15 -5.38 -12.96
CA ASP A 153 -23.45 -6.74 -13.43
C ASP A 153 -23.91 -7.66 -12.29
N VAL A 154 -23.27 -7.55 -11.14
CA VAL A 154 -23.62 -8.33 -9.95
C VAL A 154 -24.98 -7.92 -9.38
N LEU A 155 -25.32 -6.63 -9.45
CA LEU A 155 -26.61 -6.10 -8.99
C LEU A 155 -27.78 -6.45 -9.93
N ARG A 156 -27.55 -6.45 -11.26
CA ARG A 156 -28.63 -6.68 -12.24
C ARG A 156 -29.17 -8.11 -12.27
N ARG A 157 -28.39 -9.11 -11.83
CA ARG A 157 -28.76 -10.51 -11.49
C ARG A 157 -29.94 -11.20 -12.24
N ASP A 158 -30.26 -10.83 -13.48
CA ASP A 158 -31.42 -11.37 -14.21
C ASP A 158 -31.11 -12.68 -14.95
N ARG A 159 -29.84 -13.05 -15.17
CA ARG A 159 -29.49 -14.25 -15.98
C ARG A 159 -28.38 -15.11 -15.38
N ALA A 160 -28.76 -15.98 -14.44
CA ALA A 160 -28.23 -17.33 -14.20
C ALA A 160 -26.70 -17.57 -14.20
N GLY A 161 -25.86 -16.64 -13.73
CA GLY A 161 -24.42 -16.91 -13.56
C GLY A 161 -23.71 -15.97 -12.59
N ARG A 162 -22.66 -16.48 -11.94
CA ARG A 162 -21.70 -15.68 -11.15
C ARG A 162 -20.83 -14.86 -12.08
N VAL A 163 -20.50 -13.62 -11.69
CA VAL A 163 -19.65 -12.75 -12.50
C VAL A 163 -18.22 -13.30 -12.52
N ARG A 164 -17.64 -13.44 -13.71
CA ARG A 164 -16.22 -13.79 -13.90
C ARG A 164 -15.57 -12.79 -14.83
N ARG A 165 -14.66 -11.97 -14.30
CA ARG A 165 -13.93 -10.90 -15.01
C ARG A 165 -12.44 -11.01 -14.75
N VAL A 166 -11.84 -12.10 -15.20
CA VAL A 166 -10.38 -12.32 -15.10
C VAL A 166 -9.77 -12.13 -16.48
N GLY A 167 -9.05 -11.02 -16.64
CA GLY A 167 -8.45 -10.62 -17.91
C GLY A 167 -6.96 -10.96 -17.98
N THR A 168 -6.33 -10.49 -19.05
CA THR A 168 -4.88 -10.56 -19.23
C THR A 168 -4.15 -9.78 -18.14
N PRO A 169 -3.12 -10.36 -17.49
CA PRO A 169 -2.25 -9.65 -16.55
C PRO A 169 -1.74 -8.33 -17.11
N GLY A 170 -1.87 -7.24 -16.34
CA GLY A 170 -1.44 -5.89 -16.74
C GLY A 170 -2.51 -5.08 -17.49
N ARG A 171 -3.65 -5.68 -17.86
CA ARG A 171 -4.80 -4.92 -18.40
C ARG A 171 -5.29 -3.94 -17.34
N GLY A 172 -5.62 -2.71 -17.75
CA GLY A 172 -6.08 -1.68 -16.82
C GLY A 172 -5.00 -1.17 -15.87
N ALA A 173 -3.72 -1.45 -16.16
CA ALA A 173 -2.61 -0.81 -15.46
C ALA A 173 -2.79 0.71 -15.52
N PRO A 174 -2.58 1.44 -14.40
CA PRO A 174 -2.71 2.89 -14.42
C PRO A 174 -1.85 3.53 -15.52
N GLY A 175 -2.41 4.52 -16.22
CA GLY A 175 -1.73 5.22 -17.33
C GLY A 175 -1.64 4.44 -18.65
N SER A 176 -2.22 3.23 -18.73
CA SER A 176 -2.35 2.49 -19.99
C SER A 176 -3.64 2.82 -20.76
N GLU A 177 -4.73 3.20 -20.05
CA GLU A 177 -6.05 3.41 -20.64
C GLU A 177 -6.81 4.55 -19.91
N GLY A 178 -6.52 5.80 -20.27
CA GLY A 178 -7.17 7.00 -19.72
C GLY A 178 -6.55 7.54 -18.42
N GLU A 179 -7.01 8.71 -17.97
CA GLU A 179 -6.53 9.34 -16.74
C GLU A 179 -6.93 8.51 -15.51
N SER A 180 -5.93 8.12 -14.72
CA SER A 180 -6.13 7.50 -13.40
C SER A 180 -5.69 8.50 -12.34
N ILE A 181 -6.58 9.45 -12.03
CA ILE A 181 -6.42 10.40 -10.92
C ILE A 181 -7.46 10.06 -9.87
N ARG A 182 -7.01 9.79 -8.64
CA ARG A 182 -7.91 9.57 -7.50
C ARG A 182 -8.46 10.92 -7.04
N PHE A 183 -9.75 11.18 -7.22
CA PHE A 183 -10.34 12.49 -6.91
C PHE A 183 -10.93 12.58 -5.49
N ASP A 184 -11.52 11.49 -4.99
CA ASP A 184 -12.14 11.42 -3.66
C ASP A 184 -11.67 10.17 -2.93
N THR A 185 -10.70 10.34 -2.04
CA THR A 185 -10.01 9.21 -1.39
C THR A 185 -10.41 9.02 0.07
N HIS A 186 -11.27 9.88 0.62
CA HIS A 186 -11.63 9.92 2.05
C HIS A 186 -10.44 9.74 3.03
N LEU A 187 -9.22 10.11 2.60
CA LEU A 187 -8.01 9.84 3.36
C LEU A 187 -7.98 10.72 4.61
N LYS A 188 -8.04 10.08 5.78
CA LYS A 188 -7.92 10.75 7.08
C LYS A 188 -6.48 10.86 7.57
N ARG A 189 -5.51 10.63 6.69
CA ARG A 189 -4.07 10.52 7.00
C ARG A 189 -3.26 11.54 6.21
N PRO A 190 -2.13 12.04 6.73
CA PRO A 190 -1.34 13.09 6.10
C PRO A 190 -0.38 12.60 5.00
N TRP A 191 -0.51 11.34 4.59
CA TRP A 191 0.38 10.68 3.64
C TRP A 191 -0.43 9.84 2.66
N ALA A 192 0.12 9.62 1.46
CA ALA A 192 -0.48 8.75 0.46
C ALA A 192 0.58 7.89 -0.23
N TYR A 193 0.18 6.68 -0.62
CA TYR A 193 0.93 5.93 -1.63
C TYR A 193 0.66 6.52 -3.01
N LEU A 194 1.71 6.69 -3.81
CA LEU A 194 1.64 7.15 -5.19
C LEU A 194 2.23 6.08 -6.09
N ARG A 195 1.36 5.29 -6.73
CA ARG A 195 1.78 4.21 -7.62
C ARG A 195 2.27 4.79 -8.95
N VAL A 196 3.52 4.53 -9.33
CA VAL A 196 4.11 5.15 -10.55
C VAL A 196 4.19 4.18 -11.74
N ALA A 197 4.15 2.88 -11.48
CA ALA A 197 4.17 1.83 -12.49
C ALA A 197 3.43 0.59 -11.98
N GLU A 198 3.07 -0.27 -12.92
CA GLU A 198 2.44 -1.57 -12.70
C GLU A 198 3.26 -2.68 -13.35
N GLY A 199 3.18 -3.90 -12.81
CA GLY A 199 3.91 -5.05 -13.32
C GLY A 199 5.43 -4.94 -13.14
N CYS A 200 6.16 -5.93 -13.64
CA CYS A 200 7.61 -5.99 -13.51
C CYS A 200 8.23 -6.73 -14.69
N ARG A 201 9.35 -6.20 -15.22
CA ARG A 201 10.09 -6.84 -16.33
C ARG A 201 11.16 -7.84 -15.88
N HIS A 202 11.39 -7.95 -14.57
CA HIS A 202 12.39 -8.88 -14.05
C HIS A 202 11.85 -10.30 -13.97
N HIS A 203 12.75 -11.26 -14.17
CA HIS A 203 12.46 -12.69 -14.12
C HIS A 203 13.06 -13.32 -12.85
N CYS A 204 12.78 -12.74 -11.68
CA CYS A 204 13.20 -13.32 -10.42
C CYS A 204 12.54 -14.69 -10.24
N THR A 205 13.32 -15.73 -9.99
CA THR A 205 12.85 -17.13 -10.13
C THR A 205 11.76 -17.51 -9.14
N TYR A 206 11.68 -16.82 -7.99
CA TYR A 206 10.66 -17.00 -6.97
C TYR A 206 9.39 -16.15 -7.17
N CYS A 207 9.40 -15.22 -8.13
CA CYS A 207 8.38 -14.18 -8.21
C CYS A 207 7.32 -14.49 -9.28
N ALA A 208 6.05 -14.59 -8.85
CA ALA A 208 4.90 -14.75 -9.75
C ALA A 208 4.31 -13.43 -10.28
N ILE A 209 4.88 -12.27 -9.95
CA ILE A 209 4.32 -10.97 -10.36
C ILE A 209 4.12 -10.84 -11.86
N PRO A 210 5.07 -11.22 -12.75
CA PRO A 210 4.87 -11.07 -14.18
C PRO A 210 3.65 -11.83 -14.73
N SER A 211 3.28 -12.97 -14.13
CA SER A 211 2.10 -13.74 -14.54
C SER A 211 0.79 -13.26 -13.90
N ILE A 212 0.85 -12.45 -12.84
CA ILE A 212 -0.34 -11.94 -12.13
C ILE A 212 -0.65 -10.49 -12.54
N ARG A 213 0.38 -9.65 -12.62
CA ARG A 213 0.27 -8.20 -12.85
C ARG A 213 0.87 -7.74 -14.18
N GLY A 214 1.43 -8.67 -14.97
CA GLY A 214 1.98 -8.37 -16.29
C GLY A 214 3.39 -7.81 -16.28
N GLY A 215 3.87 -7.44 -17.47
CA GLY A 215 5.15 -6.75 -17.66
C GLY A 215 5.11 -5.31 -17.15
N LEU A 216 6.29 -4.68 -17.09
CA LEU A 216 6.41 -3.28 -16.65
C LEU A 216 5.59 -2.35 -17.55
N THR A 217 4.70 -1.57 -16.94
CA THR A 217 3.94 -0.48 -17.56
C THR A 217 4.07 0.77 -16.69
N SER A 218 4.77 1.78 -17.17
CA SER A 218 4.99 3.02 -16.43
C SER A 218 3.91 4.07 -16.73
N ARG A 219 3.34 4.66 -15.68
CA ARG A 219 2.38 5.76 -15.82
C ARG A 219 3.02 6.99 -16.49
N PRO A 220 2.26 7.74 -17.31
CA PRO A 220 2.70 9.04 -17.79
C PRO A 220 3.10 9.95 -16.65
N GLU A 221 4.25 10.60 -16.82
CA GLU A 221 4.83 11.45 -15.78
C GLU A 221 3.90 12.61 -15.42
N ASP A 222 3.20 13.19 -16.40
CA ASP A 222 2.28 14.31 -16.16
C ASP A 222 1.04 13.90 -15.36
N GLU A 223 0.53 12.67 -15.53
CA GLU A 223 -0.54 12.13 -14.69
C GLU A 223 -0.08 11.94 -13.25
N ILE A 224 1.13 11.43 -13.03
CA ILE A 224 1.69 11.27 -11.69
C ILE A 224 1.84 12.63 -11.00
N ILE A 225 2.33 13.65 -11.72
CA ILE A 225 2.46 15.00 -11.18
C ILE A 225 1.08 15.64 -10.91
N ALA A 226 0.10 15.43 -11.79
CA ALA A 226 -1.26 15.92 -11.58
C ALA A 226 -1.90 15.29 -10.33
N GLU A 227 -1.75 13.99 -10.15
CA GLU A 227 -2.24 13.30 -8.95
C GLU A 227 -1.50 13.75 -7.69
N ALA A 228 -0.17 13.92 -7.74
CA ALA A 228 0.60 14.44 -6.61
C ALA A 228 0.13 15.84 -6.17
N ARG A 229 -0.16 16.72 -7.14
CA ARG A 229 -0.74 18.06 -6.87
C ARG A 229 -2.13 17.97 -6.26
N HIS A 230 -2.97 17.09 -6.78
CA HIS A 230 -4.31 16.86 -6.24
C HIS A 230 -4.24 16.35 -4.80
N LEU A 231 -3.46 15.30 -4.53
CA LEU A 231 -3.24 14.78 -3.19
C LEU A 231 -2.73 15.87 -2.24
N SER A 232 -1.78 16.68 -2.69
CA SER A 232 -1.27 17.78 -1.86
C SER A 232 -2.33 18.84 -1.57
N SER A 233 -3.23 19.14 -2.51
CA SER A 233 -4.36 20.04 -2.29
C SER A 233 -5.36 19.52 -1.24
N LEU A 234 -5.40 18.20 -1.03
CA LEU A 234 -6.17 17.54 0.04
C LEU A 234 -5.45 17.52 1.39
N GLY A 235 -4.28 18.17 1.51
CA GLY A 235 -3.48 18.21 2.73
C GLY A 235 -2.54 17.02 2.92
N ILE A 236 -2.33 16.21 1.89
CA ILE A 236 -1.29 15.18 1.89
C ILE A 236 0.08 15.84 1.78
N VAL A 237 0.96 15.51 2.72
CA VAL A 237 2.30 16.12 2.84
C VAL A 237 3.43 15.12 2.66
N GLU A 238 3.14 13.81 2.71
CA GLU A 238 4.11 12.75 2.38
C GLU A 238 3.60 11.86 1.23
N LEU A 239 4.42 11.71 0.20
CA LEU A 239 4.18 10.82 -0.94
C LEU A 239 5.12 9.62 -0.88
N ASN A 240 4.54 8.42 -0.81
CA ASN A 240 5.28 7.16 -0.79
C ASN A 240 5.20 6.52 -2.17
N LEU A 241 6.28 6.61 -2.95
CA LEU A 241 6.33 6.10 -4.31
C LEU A 241 6.39 4.59 -4.28
N ILE A 242 5.47 3.96 -5.01
CA ILE A 242 5.39 2.50 -5.09
C ILE A 242 5.31 2.01 -6.53
N ALA A 243 5.90 0.85 -6.76
CA ALA A 243 5.73 -0.01 -7.91
C ALA A 243 6.15 -1.44 -7.50
N GLN A 244 5.99 -2.43 -8.37
CA GLN A 244 6.54 -3.77 -8.11
C GLN A 244 8.07 -3.73 -8.12
N ASP A 245 8.65 -2.94 -9.02
CA ASP A 245 10.01 -2.43 -8.94
C ASP A 245 10.00 -0.95 -9.32
N LEU A 246 10.35 -0.10 -8.36
CA LEU A 246 10.35 1.35 -8.56
C LEU A 246 11.52 1.80 -9.43
N SER A 247 12.64 1.07 -9.40
CA SER A 247 13.88 1.49 -10.03
C SER A 247 13.81 1.55 -11.56
N ASP A 248 12.97 0.71 -12.16
CA ASP A 248 12.78 0.64 -13.60
C ASP A 248 11.66 1.55 -14.12
N TYR A 249 11.12 2.48 -13.31
CA TYR A 249 10.15 3.47 -13.81
C TYR A 249 10.67 4.17 -15.08
N GLY A 250 9.85 4.15 -16.13
CA GLY A 250 10.12 4.72 -17.46
C GLY A 250 10.87 3.81 -18.43
N TYR A 251 11.42 2.68 -17.98
CA TYR A 251 12.27 1.82 -18.80
C TYR A 251 11.53 1.21 -20.00
N ASP A 252 10.25 0.88 -19.83
CA ASP A 252 9.34 0.34 -20.85
C ASP A 252 9.10 1.28 -22.04
N ARG A 253 9.44 2.56 -21.92
CA ARG A 253 9.21 3.57 -22.97
C ARG A 253 10.34 3.64 -23.98
N ASP A 254 11.58 3.72 -23.51
CA ASP A 254 12.77 3.95 -24.34
C ASP A 254 14.04 3.28 -23.81
N GLY A 255 13.90 2.31 -22.90
CA GLY A 255 15.02 1.58 -22.29
C GLY A 255 15.83 2.41 -21.28
N LYS A 256 15.32 3.57 -20.84
CA LYS A 256 15.99 4.45 -19.87
C LYS A 256 15.20 4.53 -18.58
N ARG A 257 15.92 4.46 -17.45
CA ARG A 257 15.33 4.72 -16.13
C ARG A 257 15.07 6.21 -15.97
N ARG A 258 13.86 6.54 -15.50
CA ARG A 258 13.39 7.92 -15.33
C ARG A 258 13.01 8.23 -13.88
N LEU A 259 13.26 7.32 -12.94
CA LEU A 259 12.92 7.50 -11.53
C LEU A 259 13.55 8.79 -10.96
N ALA A 260 14.84 9.02 -11.19
CA ALA A 260 15.53 10.22 -10.70
C ALA A 260 14.88 11.52 -11.24
N ARG A 261 14.49 11.54 -12.51
CA ARG A 261 13.77 12.65 -13.14
C ARG A 261 12.39 12.86 -12.51
N LEU A 262 11.63 11.77 -12.30
CA LEU A 262 10.32 11.83 -11.65
C LEU A 262 10.43 12.37 -10.22
N VAL A 263 11.40 11.90 -9.43
CA VAL A 263 11.66 12.38 -8.06
C VAL A 263 11.96 13.88 -8.05
N ARG A 264 12.82 14.36 -8.95
CA ARG A 264 13.12 15.80 -9.09
C ARG A 264 11.86 16.62 -9.43
N ARG A 265 10.97 16.11 -10.31
CA ARG A 265 9.71 16.78 -10.64
C ARG A 265 8.73 16.80 -9.46
N LEU A 266 8.59 15.68 -8.75
CA LEU A 266 7.73 15.56 -7.57
C LEU A 266 8.21 16.45 -6.43
N SER A 267 9.53 16.60 -6.26
CA SER A 267 10.14 17.50 -5.28
C SER A 267 9.70 18.96 -5.47
N GLY A 268 9.35 19.36 -6.69
CA GLY A 268 8.80 20.68 -7.00
C GLY A 268 7.30 20.84 -6.80
N VAL A 269 6.56 19.83 -6.33
CA VAL A 269 5.11 19.94 -6.06
C VAL A 269 4.90 20.72 -4.75
N PRO A 270 4.19 21.87 -4.77
CA PRO A 270 3.93 22.65 -3.57
C PRO A 270 3.15 21.83 -2.53
N GLY A 271 3.53 21.95 -1.26
CA GLY A 271 2.88 21.25 -0.13
C GLY A 271 3.46 19.86 0.18
N VAL A 272 4.21 19.24 -0.73
CA VAL A 272 4.88 17.95 -0.49
C VAL A 272 6.16 18.15 0.33
N ARG A 273 6.15 17.63 1.55
CA ARG A 273 7.25 17.72 2.53
C ARG A 273 8.17 16.51 2.51
N TRP A 274 7.64 15.32 2.24
CA TRP A 274 8.42 14.10 2.11
C TRP A 274 8.04 13.29 0.88
N ILE A 275 9.05 12.84 0.16
CA ILE A 275 8.97 11.85 -0.91
C ILE A 275 9.77 10.63 -0.46
N ARG A 276 9.15 9.46 -0.43
CA ARG A 276 9.78 8.22 0.01
C ARG A 276 9.82 7.19 -1.11
N LEU A 277 10.96 6.53 -1.28
CA LEU A 277 11.15 5.51 -2.31
C LEU A 277 11.04 4.12 -1.72
N LEU A 278 10.04 3.35 -2.19
CA LEU A 278 9.80 1.97 -1.76
C LEU A 278 10.05 0.98 -2.91
N TYR A 279 10.50 -0.24 -2.60
CA TYR A 279 10.70 -1.30 -3.59
C TYR A 279 11.72 -0.98 -4.69
N VAL A 280 12.87 -0.40 -4.33
CA VAL A 280 13.96 -0.10 -5.27
C VAL A 280 14.88 -1.31 -5.38
N ARG A 281 15.19 -1.77 -6.60
CA ARG A 281 16.20 -2.83 -6.75
C ARG A 281 17.63 -2.28 -6.67
N PRO A 282 18.59 -3.07 -6.12
CA PRO A 282 19.99 -2.67 -6.04
C PRO A 282 20.65 -2.33 -7.39
N ASP A 283 20.38 -3.11 -8.44
CA ASP A 283 20.87 -2.85 -9.81
C ASP A 283 20.20 -1.62 -10.46
N GLY A 284 19.17 -1.09 -9.81
CA GLY A 284 18.45 0.14 -10.11
C GLY A 284 19.16 1.43 -9.70
N VAL A 285 20.15 1.35 -8.82
CA VAL A 285 20.76 2.50 -8.16
C VAL A 285 21.96 3.04 -8.96
N ASP A 286 21.74 4.16 -9.63
CA ASP A 286 22.75 4.96 -10.31
C ASP A 286 23.02 6.29 -9.59
N ASP A 287 23.99 7.05 -10.09
CA ASP A 287 24.39 8.33 -9.50
C ASP A 287 23.26 9.38 -9.59
N GLU A 288 22.45 9.35 -10.66
CA GLU A 288 21.33 10.27 -10.81
C GLU A 288 20.25 10.03 -9.75
N LEU A 289 19.93 8.77 -9.46
CA LEU A 289 18.99 8.42 -8.40
C LEU A 289 19.53 8.85 -7.05
N ALA A 290 20.80 8.55 -6.75
CA ALA A 290 21.45 8.95 -5.50
C ALA A 290 21.45 10.48 -5.31
N GLU A 291 21.68 11.24 -6.38
CA GLU A 291 21.59 12.70 -6.37
C GLU A 291 20.16 13.20 -6.14
N SER A 292 19.16 12.57 -6.78
CA SER A 292 17.76 12.94 -6.56
C SER A 292 17.31 12.68 -5.13
N MET A 293 17.88 11.67 -4.46
CA MET A 293 17.59 11.37 -3.06
C MET A 293 18.22 12.36 -2.07
N ALA A 294 19.23 13.12 -2.48
CA ALA A 294 19.83 14.17 -1.66
C ALA A 294 19.00 15.47 -1.64
N LEU A 295 17.87 15.52 -2.35
CA LEU A 295 16.97 16.67 -2.33
C LEU A 295 16.33 16.86 -0.93
N PRO A 296 16.12 18.11 -0.46
CA PRO A 296 15.72 18.36 0.93
C PRO A 296 14.38 17.75 1.38
N ASN A 297 13.44 17.57 0.45
CA ASN A 297 12.12 16.97 0.72
C ASN A 297 12.01 15.52 0.23
N VAL A 298 13.12 14.86 -0.09
CA VAL A 298 13.16 13.41 -0.26
C VAL A 298 13.63 12.81 1.07
N ALA A 299 12.83 11.92 1.63
CA ALA A 299 13.19 11.28 2.89
C ALA A 299 14.52 10.53 2.72
N PRO A 300 15.48 10.64 3.66
CA PRO A 300 16.74 9.89 3.63
C PRO A 300 16.48 8.41 3.96
N TYR A 301 15.60 7.77 3.19
CA TYR A 301 15.10 6.44 3.41
C TYR A 301 14.97 5.73 2.07
N ILE A 302 15.41 4.48 2.03
CA ILE A 302 15.17 3.60 0.89
C ILE A 302 14.80 2.20 1.36
N ASP A 303 13.77 1.65 0.73
CA ASP A 303 13.51 0.21 0.78
C ASP A 303 14.23 -0.45 -0.39
N LEU A 304 15.28 -1.20 -0.08
CA LEU A 304 16.20 -1.83 -1.02
C LEU A 304 16.25 -3.35 -0.77
N PRO A 305 15.25 -4.13 -1.24
CA PRO A 305 15.23 -5.58 -1.05
C PRO A 305 16.47 -6.24 -1.68
N VAL A 306 17.30 -6.91 -0.86
CA VAL A 306 18.48 -7.64 -1.35
C VAL A 306 18.17 -9.11 -1.61
N GLU A 307 17.15 -9.64 -0.94
CA GLU A 307 16.62 -11.00 -1.01
C GLU A 307 17.55 -12.06 -0.41
N HIS A 308 18.88 -11.93 -0.56
CA HIS A 308 19.85 -12.84 0.04
C HIS A 308 21.26 -12.21 0.06
N GLY A 309 22.19 -12.71 0.88
CA GLY A 309 23.61 -12.34 0.83
C GLY A 309 24.58 -13.38 0.26
N SER A 310 24.08 -14.48 -0.31
CA SER A 310 24.94 -15.49 -0.94
C SER A 310 25.00 -15.26 -2.45
N PRO A 311 26.19 -15.08 -3.05
CA PRO A 311 26.32 -14.95 -4.51
C PRO A 311 25.72 -16.13 -5.28
N ARG A 312 25.79 -17.34 -4.71
CA ARG A 312 25.22 -18.54 -5.34
C ARG A 312 23.70 -18.49 -5.34
N ILE A 313 23.08 -18.17 -4.20
CA ILE A 313 21.62 -18.09 -4.08
C ILE A 313 21.07 -16.91 -4.88
N LEU A 314 21.73 -15.74 -4.86
CA LEU A 314 21.34 -14.58 -5.67
C LEU A 314 21.31 -14.90 -7.17
N ARG A 315 22.30 -15.65 -7.67
CA ARG A 315 22.28 -16.13 -9.07
C ARG A 315 21.08 -17.03 -9.35
N LEU A 316 20.78 -17.98 -8.47
CA LEU A 316 19.61 -18.85 -8.62
C LEU A 316 18.29 -18.08 -8.51
N MET A 317 18.25 -17.01 -7.73
CA MET A 317 17.10 -16.11 -7.60
C MET A 317 16.90 -15.19 -8.82
N GLY A 318 17.89 -15.04 -9.69
CA GLY A 318 17.87 -14.02 -10.75
C GLY A 318 17.99 -12.59 -10.19
N ARG A 319 18.82 -12.42 -9.16
CA ARG A 319 19.05 -11.15 -8.45
C ARG A 319 20.45 -10.60 -8.71
N PRO A 320 20.67 -9.28 -8.49
CA PRO A 320 22.01 -8.71 -8.49
C PRO A 320 22.91 -9.42 -7.48
N GLY A 321 24.21 -9.54 -7.78
CA GLY A 321 25.19 -10.08 -6.85
C GLY A 321 25.46 -9.15 -5.66
N THR A 322 26.15 -9.67 -4.66
CA THR A 322 26.52 -8.92 -3.44
C THR A 322 27.36 -7.68 -3.75
N GLU A 323 28.29 -7.75 -4.70
CA GLU A 323 29.09 -6.59 -5.12
C GLU A 323 28.22 -5.46 -5.69
N GLN A 324 27.20 -5.77 -6.50
CA GLN A 324 26.28 -4.75 -7.01
C GLN A 324 25.46 -4.13 -5.89
N ILE A 325 25.05 -4.93 -4.89
CA ILE A 325 24.34 -4.44 -3.70
C ILE A 325 25.22 -3.47 -2.91
N LEU A 326 26.45 -3.86 -2.60
CA LEU A 326 27.39 -3.02 -1.85
C LEU A 326 27.68 -1.70 -2.58
N ARG A 327 27.91 -1.74 -3.90
CA ARG A 327 28.10 -0.54 -4.72
C ARG A 327 26.86 0.37 -4.73
N ALA A 328 25.66 -0.19 -4.78
CA ALA A 328 24.42 0.58 -4.68
C ALA A 328 24.34 1.33 -3.34
N VAL A 329 24.59 0.65 -2.24
CA VAL A 329 24.58 1.23 -0.89
C VAL A 329 25.67 2.29 -0.72
N GLU A 330 26.88 2.03 -1.23
CA GLU A 330 27.99 2.97 -1.21
C GLU A 330 27.63 4.27 -1.96
N ARG A 331 27.09 4.16 -3.18
CA ARG A 331 26.64 5.32 -3.97
C ARG A 331 25.61 6.15 -3.22
N LEU A 332 24.60 5.49 -2.62
CA LEU A 332 23.56 6.17 -1.87
C LEU A 332 24.13 6.89 -0.65
N ARG A 333 24.94 6.21 0.17
CA ARG A 333 25.56 6.80 1.37
C ARG A 333 26.51 7.96 1.04
N LYS A 334 27.18 7.92 -0.10
CA LYS A 334 28.02 9.03 -0.58
C LYS A 334 27.22 10.31 -0.82
N ARG A 335 25.96 10.21 -1.24
CA ARG A 335 25.07 11.36 -1.48
C ARG A 335 24.14 11.66 -0.32
N VAL A 336 23.77 10.66 0.47
CA VAL A 336 22.86 10.72 1.61
C VAL A 336 23.52 10.05 2.81
N PRO A 337 24.39 10.75 3.57
CA PRO A 337 25.15 10.13 4.66
C PRO A 337 24.28 9.52 5.76
N ASP A 338 23.15 10.15 6.08
CA ASP A 338 22.19 9.70 7.10
C ASP A 338 21.09 8.76 6.53
N LEU A 339 21.43 7.95 5.52
CA LEU A 339 20.48 7.05 4.85
C LEU A 339 20.00 5.93 5.77
N TYR A 340 18.68 5.88 5.97
CA TYR A 340 17.98 4.75 6.57
C TYR A 340 17.68 3.69 5.50
N LEU A 341 18.26 2.50 5.67
CA LEU A 341 18.12 1.40 4.73
C LEU A 341 17.18 0.33 5.31
N ARG A 342 16.03 0.16 4.67
CA ARG A 342 15.19 -1.02 4.84
C ARG A 342 15.56 -2.04 3.77
N THR A 343 15.57 -3.31 4.15
CA THR A 343 15.73 -4.40 3.19
C THR A 343 14.82 -5.57 3.52
N THR A 344 14.76 -6.52 2.59
CA THR A 344 14.02 -7.76 2.72
C THR A 344 14.91 -8.90 2.27
N VAL A 345 14.84 -10.03 2.99
CA VAL A 345 15.55 -11.27 2.68
C VAL A 345 14.60 -12.47 2.73
N ILE A 346 14.92 -13.49 1.95
CA ILE A 346 14.19 -14.74 1.83
C ILE A 346 15.09 -15.87 2.33
N THR A 347 14.60 -16.67 3.29
CA THR A 347 15.30 -17.86 3.81
C THR A 347 14.68 -19.16 3.32
N GLY A 348 15.43 -20.24 3.31
CA GLY A 348 14.98 -21.54 2.84
C GLY A 348 14.78 -21.61 1.33
N PHE A 349 15.45 -20.76 0.55
CA PHE A 349 15.41 -20.86 -0.91
C PHE A 349 15.98 -22.22 -1.36
N PRO A 350 15.50 -22.85 -2.47
CA PRO A 350 15.98 -24.16 -2.89
C PRO A 350 17.50 -24.19 -3.06
N GLY A 351 18.15 -25.11 -2.33
CA GLY A 351 19.60 -25.27 -2.29
C GLY A 351 20.33 -24.37 -1.30
N GLU A 352 19.66 -23.61 -0.43
CA GLU A 352 20.28 -22.77 0.61
C GLU A 352 20.90 -23.62 1.74
N THR A 353 22.16 -23.33 2.07
CA THR A 353 22.90 -23.93 3.19
C THR A 353 23.03 -22.97 4.36
N GLU A 354 23.54 -23.45 5.49
CA GLU A 354 23.81 -22.59 6.66
C GLU A 354 24.84 -21.49 6.35
N GLN A 355 25.87 -21.80 5.56
CA GLN A 355 26.87 -20.82 5.12
C GLN A 355 26.25 -19.69 4.29
N ASP A 356 25.22 -19.98 3.48
CA ASP A 356 24.52 -18.94 2.74
C ASP A 356 23.73 -18.00 3.67
N VAL A 357 23.14 -18.56 4.74
CA VAL A 357 22.44 -17.76 5.77
C VAL A 357 23.42 -16.87 6.52
N LEU A 358 24.59 -17.40 6.88
CA LEU A 358 25.66 -16.60 7.50
C LEU A 358 26.15 -15.48 6.58
N ALA A 359 26.37 -15.77 5.29
CA ALA A 359 26.71 -14.74 4.31
C ALA A 359 25.61 -13.66 4.17
N THR A 360 24.35 -14.02 4.43
CA THR A 360 23.23 -13.07 4.48
C THR A 360 23.29 -12.21 5.73
N ALA A 361 23.58 -12.79 6.89
CA ALA A 361 23.82 -12.04 8.11
C ALA A 361 24.98 -11.04 7.94
N ASP A 362 26.11 -11.50 7.37
CA ASP A 362 27.27 -10.66 7.10
C ASP A 362 26.92 -9.49 6.18
N LEU A 363 26.21 -9.74 5.07
CA LEU A 363 25.77 -8.68 4.17
C LEU A 363 24.86 -7.67 4.88
N LEU A 364 23.91 -8.10 5.71
CA LEU A 364 23.00 -7.21 6.44
C LEU A 364 23.76 -6.26 7.38
N CYS A 365 24.80 -6.76 8.05
CA CYS A 365 25.71 -5.96 8.86
C CYS A 365 26.53 -5.00 7.99
N GLU A 366 27.11 -5.48 6.89
CA GLU A 366 27.97 -4.69 6.00
C GLU A 366 27.24 -3.53 5.33
N ILE A 367 26.01 -3.77 4.84
CA ILE A 367 25.17 -2.70 4.30
C ILE A 367 24.61 -1.78 5.39
N GLY A 368 24.84 -2.06 6.67
CA GLY A 368 24.27 -1.35 7.81
C GLY A 368 22.75 -1.24 7.69
N ALA A 369 22.07 -2.38 7.54
CA ALA A 369 20.61 -2.41 7.45
C ALA A 369 19.98 -1.87 8.74
N HIS A 370 18.98 -1.01 8.60
CA HIS A 370 18.26 -0.41 9.73
C HIS A 370 16.97 -1.16 10.04
N ARG A 371 16.35 -1.75 9.01
CA ARG A 371 15.13 -2.54 9.09
C ARG A 371 15.27 -3.74 8.16
N VAL A 372 14.94 -4.93 8.65
CA VAL A 372 15.05 -6.17 7.88
C VAL A 372 13.73 -6.93 7.94
N GLY A 373 13.06 -7.04 6.79
CA GLY A 373 11.98 -8.01 6.59
C GLY A 373 12.56 -9.38 6.27
N VAL A 374 12.12 -10.42 6.97
CA VAL A 374 12.61 -11.79 6.74
C VAL A 374 11.42 -12.72 6.51
N PHE A 375 11.39 -13.35 5.34
CA PHE A 375 10.31 -14.23 4.92
C PHE A 375 10.87 -15.61 4.57
N PRO A 376 10.33 -16.71 5.12
CA PRO A 376 10.59 -18.03 4.58
C PRO A 376 10.12 -18.11 3.13
N PHE A 377 10.89 -18.81 2.30
CA PHE A 377 10.56 -19.05 0.90
C PHE A 377 9.20 -19.77 0.79
N SER A 378 8.29 -19.15 0.04
CA SER A 378 7.04 -19.77 -0.38
C SER A 378 7.19 -20.37 -1.76
N ARG A 379 6.88 -21.66 -1.90
CA ARG A 379 6.92 -22.35 -3.20
C ARG A 379 5.67 -22.03 -3.99
N GLU A 380 5.84 -21.24 -5.03
CA GLU A 380 4.72 -20.73 -5.82
C GLU A 380 4.61 -21.43 -7.17
N GLU A 381 3.48 -22.10 -7.42
CA GLU A 381 3.20 -22.74 -8.71
C GLU A 381 3.33 -21.75 -9.87
N GLY A 382 3.94 -22.19 -10.97
CA GLY A 382 4.22 -21.36 -12.15
C GLY A 382 5.50 -20.52 -12.05
N THR A 383 6.18 -20.50 -10.90
CA THR A 383 7.50 -19.85 -10.78
C THR A 383 8.64 -20.81 -11.13
N ALA A 384 9.76 -20.29 -11.62
CA ALA A 384 10.93 -21.13 -11.95
C ALA A 384 11.50 -21.84 -10.71
N ALA A 385 11.48 -21.17 -9.55
CA ALA A 385 11.96 -21.71 -8.28
C ALA A 385 11.11 -22.88 -7.75
N TYR A 386 9.85 -23.02 -8.20
CA TYR A 386 8.99 -24.13 -7.82
C TYR A 386 9.61 -25.50 -8.13
N ASN A 387 10.30 -25.59 -9.28
CA ASN A 387 10.88 -26.83 -9.82
C ASN A 387 12.37 -27.00 -9.46
N LEU A 388 12.97 -26.07 -8.71
CA LEU A 388 14.37 -26.19 -8.33
C LEU A 388 14.56 -27.35 -7.33
N PRO A 389 15.64 -28.15 -7.48
CA PRO A 389 15.98 -29.20 -6.52
C PRO A 389 16.51 -28.61 -5.20
N GLY A 390 16.65 -29.46 -4.19
CA GLY A 390 17.22 -29.05 -2.90
C GLY A 390 16.28 -28.21 -2.04
N VAL A 391 14.97 -28.51 -2.11
CA VAL A 391 13.95 -27.83 -1.29
C VAL A 391 14.32 -27.95 0.19
N VAL A 392 14.48 -26.80 0.85
CA VAL A 392 14.76 -26.75 2.28
C VAL A 392 13.48 -27.09 3.05
N PRO A 393 13.53 -27.98 4.07
CA PRO A 393 12.37 -28.26 4.90
C PRO A 393 11.81 -26.99 5.56
N GLY A 394 10.48 -26.86 5.60
CA GLY A 394 9.84 -25.63 6.07
C GLY A 394 10.17 -25.23 7.52
N HIS A 395 10.45 -26.19 8.41
CA HIS A 395 10.91 -25.87 9.76
C HIS A 395 12.32 -25.25 9.75
N VAL A 396 13.25 -25.80 8.97
CA VAL A 396 14.61 -25.23 8.79
C VAL A 396 14.54 -23.83 8.21
N ALA A 397 13.68 -23.59 7.21
CA ALA A 397 13.49 -22.27 6.62
C ALA A 397 12.99 -21.23 7.67
N ARG A 398 12.09 -21.66 8.57
CA ARG A 398 11.58 -20.83 9.66
C ARG A 398 12.62 -20.58 10.75
N ASP A 399 13.42 -21.59 11.12
CA ASP A 399 14.48 -21.44 12.11
C ASP A 399 15.56 -20.46 11.62
N ARG A 400 15.93 -20.55 10.34
CA ARG A 400 16.81 -19.58 9.67
C ARG A 400 16.19 -18.18 9.59
N ALA A 401 14.89 -18.10 9.31
CA ALA A 401 14.19 -16.81 9.32
C ALA A 401 14.25 -16.17 10.71
N GLU A 402 13.99 -16.94 11.77
CA GLU A 402 14.06 -16.47 13.15
C GLU A 402 15.47 -15.99 13.54
N TYR A 403 16.51 -16.71 13.12
CA TYR A 403 17.89 -16.28 13.29
C TYR A 403 18.15 -14.88 12.68
N LEU A 404 17.79 -14.68 11.41
CA LEU A 404 17.97 -13.38 10.75
C LEU A 404 17.04 -12.28 11.30
N ARG A 405 15.84 -12.62 11.79
CA ARG A 405 14.95 -11.65 12.45
C ARG A 405 15.56 -11.13 13.73
N ARG A 406 16.17 -12.00 14.55
CA ARG A 406 16.88 -11.58 15.77
C ARG A 406 18.04 -10.64 15.46
N LEU A 407 18.81 -10.95 14.41
CA LEU A 407 19.82 -10.02 13.91
C LEU A 407 19.21 -8.67 13.50
N GLY A 408 18.12 -8.70 12.72
CA GLY A 408 17.41 -7.48 12.32
C GLY A 408 16.90 -6.65 13.49
N LEU A 409 16.45 -7.28 14.58
CA LEU A 409 16.07 -6.60 15.82
C LEU A 409 17.28 -5.93 16.49
N SER A 410 18.43 -6.60 16.57
CA SER A 410 19.66 -6.01 17.10
C SER A 410 20.10 -4.80 16.30
N LEU A 411 20.15 -4.91 14.96
CA LEU A 411 20.51 -3.80 14.07
C LEU A 411 19.53 -2.61 14.20
N SER A 412 18.23 -2.91 14.31
CA SER A 412 17.20 -1.88 14.54
C SER A 412 17.39 -1.18 15.88
N ALA A 413 17.74 -1.92 16.93
CA ALA A 413 17.97 -1.38 18.28
C ALA A 413 19.22 -0.51 18.34
N GLU A 414 20.32 -0.93 17.70
CA GLU A 414 21.54 -0.14 17.57
C GLU A 414 21.29 1.18 16.84
N SER A 415 20.56 1.12 15.71
CA SER A 415 20.17 2.32 14.97
C SER A 415 19.31 3.27 15.81
N ALA A 416 18.34 2.72 16.56
CA ALA A 416 17.48 3.53 17.42
C ALA A 416 18.23 4.15 18.60
N ALA A 417 19.19 3.41 19.20
CA ALA A 417 20.08 3.94 20.23
C ALA A 417 20.95 5.09 19.70
N ALA A 418 21.46 4.96 18.48
CA ALA A 418 22.25 6.00 17.81
C ALA A 418 21.44 7.27 17.46
N MET A 419 20.11 7.23 17.54
CA MET A 419 19.27 8.41 17.39
C MET A 419 19.09 9.21 18.69
N VAL A 420 19.36 8.63 19.87
CA VAL A 420 19.17 9.32 21.16
C VAL A 420 20.02 10.59 21.24
N GLY A 421 19.39 11.69 21.63
CA GLY A 421 19.98 13.03 21.69
C GLY A 421 19.95 13.80 20.37
N LYS A 422 19.55 13.18 19.24
CA LYS A 422 19.42 13.87 17.95
C LYS A 422 18.07 14.56 17.84
N GLU A 423 18.05 15.69 17.15
CA GLU A 423 16.83 16.36 16.72
C GLU A 423 16.38 15.81 15.36
N ILE A 424 15.11 15.44 15.24
CA ILE A 424 14.54 14.93 13.98
C ILE A 424 13.22 15.62 13.66
N GLY A 425 12.91 15.73 12.36
CA GLY A 425 11.58 16.08 11.89
C GLY A 425 10.59 14.92 12.10
N VAL A 426 9.36 15.22 12.51
CA VAL A 426 8.32 14.23 12.78
C VAL A 426 7.02 14.69 12.14
N LEU A 427 6.42 13.80 11.36
CA LEU A 427 5.07 13.96 10.82
C LEU A 427 4.06 13.42 11.83
N LEU A 428 3.24 14.28 12.42
CA LEU A 428 2.15 13.92 13.32
C LEU A 428 0.95 13.38 12.54
N GLU A 429 0.48 12.19 12.92
CA GLU A 429 -0.64 11.53 12.25
C GLU A 429 -1.94 11.67 13.03
N ARG A 430 -1.88 11.30 14.32
CA ARG A 430 -3.07 11.23 15.19
C ARG A 430 -2.73 11.39 16.67
N PRO A 431 -3.69 11.79 17.51
CA PRO A 431 -3.54 11.74 18.96
C PRO A 431 -3.26 10.31 19.45
N SER A 432 -2.45 10.20 20.52
CA SER A 432 -2.31 8.94 21.26
C SER A 432 -3.46 8.77 22.27
N LEU A 433 -3.71 7.53 22.70
CA LEU A 433 -4.60 7.26 23.83
C LEU A 433 -4.04 7.82 25.15
N ARG A 434 -2.73 8.05 25.23
CA ARG A 434 -2.09 8.68 26.39
C ARG A 434 -2.22 10.21 26.30
N PRO A 435 -2.85 10.88 27.28
CA PRO A 435 -2.99 12.35 27.27
C PRO A 435 -1.64 13.07 27.13
N GLY A 436 -1.61 14.11 26.29
CA GLY A 436 -0.41 14.89 25.99
C GLY A 436 0.58 14.23 25.03
N TYR A 437 0.25 13.07 24.47
CA TYR A 437 1.07 12.38 23.47
C TYR A 437 0.36 12.30 22.11
N TRP A 438 1.18 12.36 21.07
CA TRP A 438 0.82 12.16 19.67
C TRP A 438 1.54 10.95 19.09
N ILE A 439 0.92 10.34 18.09
CA ILE A 439 1.54 9.31 17.26
C ILE A 439 1.91 9.95 15.94
N GLY A 440 3.17 9.78 15.54
CA GLY A 440 3.73 10.28 14.30
C GLY A 440 4.84 9.39 13.77
N ARG A 441 5.56 9.87 12.74
CA ARG A 441 6.68 9.17 12.12
C ARG A 441 7.84 10.10 11.82
N GLY A 442 9.06 9.62 12.09
CA GLY A 442 10.28 10.27 11.62
C GLY A 442 10.60 9.94 10.16
N PRO A 443 11.62 10.58 9.56
CA PRO A 443 12.03 10.30 8.19
C PRO A 443 12.48 8.85 7.97
N HIS A 444 12.87 8.16 9.05
CA HIS A 444 13.32 6.76 9.06
C HIS A 444 12.19 5.73 9.13
N GLN A 445 10.92 6.15 9.20
CA GLN A 445 9.75 5.28 9.37
C GLN A 445 8.80 5.43 8.17
N ALA A 446 8.72 4.38 7.35
CA ALA A 446 7.67 4.26 6.35
C ALA A 446 6.30 3.99 7.01
N PRO A 447 5.19 4.44 6.39
CA PRO A 447 3.86 4.15 6.90
C PRO A 447 3.58 2.64 6.94
N GLU A 448 2.79 2.20 7.93
CA GLU A 448 2.25 0.84 8.11
C GLU A 448 3.27 -0.30 8.34
N VAL A 449 4.47 -0.23 7.76
CA VAL A 449 5.45 -1.33 7.75
C VAL A 449 6.56 -1.17 8.79
N ASP A 450 6.89 0.07 9.16
CA ASP A 450 7.90 0.35 10.17
C ASP A 450 7.26 0.68 11.53
N GLY A 451 8.08 1.11 12.50
CA GLY A 451 7.57 1.56 13.79
C GLY A 451 6.91 2.94 13.73
N VAL A 452 6.26 3.31 14.84
CA VAL A 452 5.75 4.66 15.08
C VAL A 452 6.61 5.40 16.10
N THR A 453 6.44 6.71 16.15
CA THR A 453 7.08 7.63 17.09
C THR A 453 6.01 8.25 17.99
N TYR A 454 6.28 8.32 19.29
CA TYR A 454 5.39 8.96 20.27
C TYR A 454 5.94 10.33 20.66
N VAL A 455 5.22 11.39 20.34
CA VAL A 455 5.67 12.74 20.66
C VAL A 455 4.90 13.27 21.86
N LYS A 456 5.60 13.66 22.93
CA LYS A 456 5.01 14.43 24.02
C LYS A 456 5.01 15.91 23.63
N ILE A 457 3.83 16.52 23.63
CA ILE A 457 3.66 17.95 23.37
C ILE A 457 3.52 18.64 24.73
N THR A 458 4.48 19.50 25.09
CA THR A 458 4.46 20.27 26.34
C THR A 458 4.07 21.71 26.04
N GLY A 459 2.83 22.07 26.33
CA GLY A 459 2.31 23.44 26.24
C GLY A 459 0.98 23.55 26.99
N GLN A 460 0.87 24.50 27.91
CA GLN A 460 -0.34 24.75 28.71
C GLN A 460 -1.41 25.44 27.85
N GLY A 461 -2.56 24.78 27.79
CA GLY A 461 -3.80 25.25 27.19
C GLY A 461 -4.81 24.12 27.33
N SER A 462 -5.28 23.89 28.55
CA SER A 462 -6.52 23.16 28.78
C SER A 462 -7.55 23.64 27.75
N GLU A 463 -8.03 22.70 26.92
CA GLU A 463 -9.02 22.87 25.83
C GLU A 463 -8.52 23.18 24.41
N GLY A 464 -7.22 23.18 24.14
CA GLY A 464 -6.70 23.24 22.76
C GLY A 464 -6.56 21.85 22.12
N ARG A 465 -7.64 21.24 21.60
CA ARG A 465 -7.49 20.24 20.53
C ARG A 465 -6.73 20.94 19.39
N PRO A 466 -5.62 20.43 18.83
CA PRO A 466 -5.27 20.80 17.47
C PRO A 466 -6.48 20.37 16.64
N ALA A 467 -7.13 21.34 16.00
CA ALA A 467 -8.49 21.25 15.52
C ALA A 467 -8.74 19.88 14.86
N ASP A 468 -9.78 19.20 15.33
CA ASP A 468 -10.41 18.14 14.56
C ASP A 468 -10.63 18.72 13.16
N ALA A 469 -9.99 18.12 12.16
CA ALA A 469 -10.30 18.34 10.77
C ALA A 469 -11.72 17.81 10.52
N SER A 470 -12.71 18.55 11.00
CA SER A 470 -14.09 18.48 10.56
C SER A 470 -14.28 19.63 9.59
N LEU A 471 -14.57 19.26 8.35
CA LEU A 471 -14.96 20.15 7.26
C LEU A 471 -16.23 20.92 7.66
N SER A 472 -16.13 22.24 7.87
CA SER A 472 -17.15 23.25 7.49
C SER A 472 -16.71 24.67 7.90
N SER A 473 -16.99 25.63 7.01
CA SER A 473 -16.61 27.05 7.01
C SER A 473 -17.59 27.94 7.84
N PRO A 474 -17.48 29.30 7.90
CA PRO A 474 -16.45 30.14 8.53
C PRO A 474 -17.04 31.13 9.58
N ALA A 475 -16.26 31.62 10.55
CA ALA A 475 -16.47 32.96 11.17
C ALA A 475 -15.30 33.44 12.06
N SER A 476 -14.79 34.61 11.69
CA SER A 476 -14.07 35.69 12.40
C SER A 476 -13.61 35.57 13.88
N GLY A 477 -12.34 35.97 14.09
CA GLY A 477 -11.80 36.52 15.35
C GLY A 477 -10.26 36.58 15.36
N ALA A 478 -9.66 37.76 15.15
CA ALA A 478 -8.22 38.04 14.97
C ALA A 478 -7.46 38.17 16.34
N HIS A 479 -6.12 38.22 16.52
CA HIS A 479 -4.88 38.64 15.78
C HIS A 479 -3.63 37.91 16.41
N LEU A 480 -2.69 37.30 15.64
CA LEU A 480 -1.32 37.73 15.18
C LEU A 480 -0.25 37.97 16.30
N THR A 481 1.05 37.56 16.30
CA THR A 481 2.11 37.32 15.27
C THR A 481 3.29 36.45 15.78
N SER A 482 3.86 35.53 14.95
CA SER A 482 5.30 35.45 14.57
C SER A 482 5.54 34.29 13.57
N ASP A 483 6.55 34.41 12.71
CA ASP A 483 6.54 33.91 11.33
C ASP A 483 6.55 32.39 11.13
N THR A 484 5.52 31.91 10.42
CA THR A 484 5.38 30.61 9.75
C THR A 484 5.34 29.33 10.61
N ALA A 485 4.50 29.32 11.64
CA ALA A 485 3.83 28.07 12.03
C ALA A 485 2.31 28.30 11.95
N HIS A 486 1.71 27.85 10.85
CA HIS A 486 0.25 27.78 10.79
C HIS A 486 -0.22 26.80 11.87
N ALA A 487 -1.17 27.22 12.71
CA ALA A 487 -1.95 26.30 13.53
C ALA A 487 -2.62 25.29 12.60
N GLY A 488 -1.97 24.13 12.41
CA GLY A 488 -2.25 23.19 11.31
C GLY A 488 -1.01 22.47 10.76
N ASP A 489 0.21 22.91 11.10
CA ASP A 489 1.42 22.23 10.66
C ASP A 489 1.60 20.89 11.40
N ARG A 490 1.51 19.79 10.64
CA ARG A 490 1.69 18.43 11.15
C ARG A 490 3.16 18.06 11.30
N PHE A 491 4.07 18.90 10.81
CA PHE A 491 5.50 18.68 10.96
C PHE A 491 6.05 19.43 12.18
N ILE A 492 6.73 18.69 13.05
CA ILE A 492 7.43 19.27 14.19
C ILE A 492 8.89 18.82 14.19
N ARG A 493 9.75 19.59 14.86
CA ARG A 493 11.09 19.13 15.24
C ARG A 493 11.06 18.67 16.68
N ALA A 494 11.68 17.53 16.95
CA ALA A 494 11.68 16.96 18.30
C ALA A 494 12.96 16.18 18.58
N CYS A 495 13.39 16.24 19.85
CA CYS A 495 14.61 15.57 20.30
C CYS A 495 14.32 14.14 20.76
N VAL A 496 15.17 13.20 20.36
CA VAL A 496 15.03 11.77 20.70
C VAL A 496 15.50 11.47 22.11
N THR A 497 14.62 10.96 22.98
CA THR A 497 14.97 10.63 24.37
C THR A 497 14.97 9.13 24.69
N SER A 498 14.55 8.26 23.77
CA SER A 498 14.47 6.80 24.02
C SER A 498 14.50 5.99 22.71
N PRO A 499 15.11 4.79 22.71
CA PRO A 499 15.29 3.96 21.50
C PRO A 499 14.11 3.02 21.15
N GLY A 500 13.30 2.54 22.12
CA GLY A 500 12.28 1.50 21.86
C GLY A 500 10.86 2.03 21.63
N ILE A 501 10.59 3.17 22.26
CA ILE A 501 9.42 4.04 22.07
C ILE A 501 10.09 5.40 21.98
N LEU A 502 10.28 5.90 20.76
CA LEU A 502 10.79 7.25 20.55
C LEU A 502 9.82 8.20 21.24
N THR A 503 10.10 8.55 22.50
CA THR A 503 9.45 9.65 23.20
C THR A 503 10.21 10.87 22.77
N LEU A 504 9.56 11.73 22.00
CA LEU A 504 10.16 12.98 21.56
C LEU A 504 9.51 14.12 22.32
N PHE A 505 10.30 15.09 22.75
CA PHE A 505 9.77 16.34 23.27
C PHE A 505 9.82 17.36 22.13
N ALA A 506 8.67 17.89 21.76
CA ALA A 506 8.59 19.01 20.82
C ALA A 506 9.16 20.24 21.53
N HIS A 507 10.22 20.84 20.97
CA HIS A 507 10.59 22.20 21.35
C HIS A 507 9.63 23.16 20.66
N GLU A 508 9.13 24.16 21.38
CA GLU A 508 8.51 25.33 20.75
C GLU A 508 9.46 25.83 19.65
N THR A 509 8.87 26.10 18.49
CA THR A 509 9.50 26.53 17.24
C THR A 509 10.70 27.44 17.55
N LEU A 510 11.91 26.94 17.31
CA LEU A 510 13.11 27.77 17.34
C LEU A 510 13.03 28.75 16.16
N VAL A 511 12.98 30.03 16.54
CA VAL A 511 12.92 31.29 15.77
C VAL A 511 13.66 31.26 14.43
#